data_AF-A0A095V4D5-F1
#
_entry.id   AF-A0A095V4D5-F1
#
_cell.length_a   1.000
_cell.length_b   1.000
_cell.length_c   1.000
_cell.angle_alpha   90.00
_cell.angle_beta   90.00
_cell.angle_gamma   90.00
#
_symmetry.space_group_name_H-M   'P 1'
#
loop_
_entity.id
_entity.type
_entity.pdbx_description
1 polymer ?
#
loop_
_entity_poly.entity_id
_entity_poly.type
_entity_poly.pdbx_seq_one_letter_code
_entity_poly.pdbx_strand_id
1 'polypeptide(L)'
;MELNLLALETSSSRCGVALLRAAGGRLEVSVREHEGSQEHAERLLPMANELLAASGLTPGSLHAVAFGQGPGGFTGLRVACGVAQGMGLGLGIPVLPIVSHQAVAAQVQASPEDAIVVALDARMNEVYLAVYRQTGMAEGEIAWETLQPPMLIAAAEVVPWAAHHLQGWSAGAGRPLGVLLAGDAWDAYAAEMAYPGQWRRAAGAQRPEAASVARLARQGWLRGEALAPELAAPLYVRDKVAFTTAERMLGQGGNPKAQPSLAPSVPQPMTDADLDEVVALEAHVQSFPWTRGNFADALAAGYGAWVLRRDGKLAGFCIVMFAPDVAHLLVIAVARKLHRQGLGGILLDWCEQQARERGLEGVLLEVRPSNASAISFYKRHGYLQIGVRRGYYPAEKGGREDALVMQKRFAAATGEAA
;
A
#
# COMPACT_ATOMS: atom_id res chain seq x y z
N MET A 1 7.97 -12.01 38.91
CA MET A 1 7.19 -13.05 38.22
C MET A 1 8.17 -13.93 37.46
N GLU A 2 7.98 -15.24 37.52
CA GLU A 2 8.71 -16.20 36.69
C GLU A 2 7.93 -16.42 35.38
N LEU A 3 8.60 -16.30 34.23
CA LEU A 3 7.97 -16.44 32.92
C LEU A 3 8.91 -17.13 31.94
N ASN A 4 8.51 -18.30 31.42
CA ASN A 4 9.13 -18.96 30.28
C ASN A 4 8.18 -18.91 29.09
N LEU A 5 8.63 -18.30 27.99
CA LEU A 5 7.85 -18.15 26.77
C LEU A 5 8.66 -18.63 25.58
N LEU A 6 8.05 -19.45 24.73
CA LEU A 6 8.64 -19.89 23.47
C LEU A 6 8.03 -19.08 22.32
N ALA A 7 8.84 -18.47 21.47
CA ALA A 7 8.40 -17.67 20.33
C ALA A 7 8.82 -18.33 19.01
N LEU A 8 7.91 -18.40 18.05
CA LEU A 8 8.08 -19.00 16.74
C LEU A 8 7.96 -17.94 15.65
N GLU A 9 8.91 -17.82 14.74
CA GLU A 9 8.86 -16.85 13.63
C GLU A 9 9.24 -17.51 12.31
N THR A 10 8.33 -17.51 11.34
CA THR A 10 8.46 -18.16 10.03
C THR A 10 7.79 -17.35 8.90
N SER A 11 7.46 -16.09 9.16
CA SER A 11 6.80 -15.19 8.20
C SER A 11 7.70 -14.76 7.04
N SER A 12 9.02 -14.91 7.17
CA SER A 12 10.01 -14.56 6.14
C SER A 12 10.77 -15.80 5.62
N SER A 13 11.85 -15.57 4.87
CA SER A 13 12.80 -16.62 4.49
C SER A 13 13.68 -17.11 5.64
N ARG A 14 13.56 -16.51 6.83
CA ARG A 14 14.22 -16.94 8.07
C ARG A 14 13.20 -17.63 8.98
N CYS A 15 13.58 -18.79 9.48
CA CYS A 15 12.89 -19.54 10.52
C CYS A 15 13.63 -19.32 11.84
N GLY A 16 12.91 -19.01 12.91
CA GLY A 16 13.51 -18.80 14.21
C GLY A 16 12.64 -19.31 15.34
N VAL A 17 13.30 -19.81 16.38
CA VAL A 17 12.71 -20.08 17.69
C VAL A 17 13.50 -19.31 18.73
N ALA A 18 12.79 -18.65 19.64
CA ALA A 18 13.40 -18.01 20.80
C ALA A 18 12.75 -18.49 22.10
N LEU A 19 13.56 -18.72 23.12
CA LEU A 19 13.11 -18.99 24.48
C LEU A 19 13.43 -17.75 25.32
N LEU A 20 12.38 -17.08 25.79
CA LEU A 20 12.48 -15.98 26.74
C LEU A 20 12.26 -16.50 28.15
N ARG A 21 13.17 -16.15 29.06
CA ARG A 21 13.09 -16.45 30.49
C ARG A 21 13.16 -15.16 31.27
N ALA A 22 12.13 -14.88 32.07
CA ALA A 22 12.15 -13.80 33.04
C ALA A 22 12.03 -14.39 34.45
N ALA A 23 13.08 -14.26 35.26
CA ALA A 23 13.09 -14.77 36.64
C ALA A 23 14.01 -13.89 37.51
N GLY A 24 13.61 -13.62 38.76
CA GLY A 24 14.43 -12.85 39.70
C GLY A 24 14.86 -11.47 39.21
N GLY A 25 14.04 -10.81 38.37
CA GLY A 25 14.37 -9.52 37.75
C GLY A 25 15.34 -9.59 36.57
N ARG A 26 15.81 -10.78 36.19
CA ARG A 26 16.63 -11.00 34.99
C ARG A 26 15.77 -11.40 33.81
N LEU A 27 16.13 -10.93 32.63
CA LEU A 27 15.52 -11.28 31.36
C LEU A 27 16.58 -11.86 30.43
N GLU A 28 16.38 -13.09 29.99
CA GLU A 28 17.26 -13.81 29.08
C GLU A 28 16.48 -14.25 27.85
N VAL A 29 17.10 -14.14 26.68
CA VAL A 29 16.53 -14.61 25.41
C VAL A 29 17.58 -15.44 24.70
N SER A 30 17.30 -16.73 24.49
CA SER A 30 18.13 -17.64 23.71
C SER A 30 17.44 -17.96 22.39
N VAL A 31 18.21 -18.07 21.31
CA VAL A 31 17.68 -18.14 19.95
C VAL A 31 18.32 -19.29 19.17
N ARG A 32 17.53 -19.89 18.28
CA ARG A 32 17.95 -20.79 17.21
C ARG A 32 17.29 -20.36 15.93
N GLU A 33 18.06 -20.30 14.86
CA GLU A 33 17.60 -19.80 13.57
C GLU A 33 18.14 -20.61 12.42
N HIS A 34 17.41 -20.56 11.33
CA HIS A 34 17.72 -21.22 10.08
C HIS A 34 17.29 -20.33 8.91
N GLU A 35 18.17 -20.15 7.92
CA GLU A 35 17.86 -19.47 6.66
C GLU A 35 17.39 -20.50 5.62
N GLY A 36 16.22 -20.26 5.03
CA GLY A 36 15.62 -21.13 4.02
C GLY A 36 14.12 -21.28 4.23
N SER A 37 13.32 -21.19 3.15
CA SER A 37 11.85 -21.14 3.22
C SER A 37 11.13 -22.49 3.13
N GLN A 38 11.84 -23.58 2.78
CA GLN A 38 11.23 -24.89 2.51
C GLN A 38 11.25 -25.84 3.71
N GLU A 39 12.08 -25.54 4.72
CA GLU A 39 12.36 -26.45 5.84
C GLU A 39 11.73 -25.97 7.16
N HIS A 40 10.87 -24.94 7.11
CA HIS A 40 10.30 -24.30 8.30
C HIS A 40 9.62 -25.30 9.23
N ALA A 41 8.78 -26.18 8.68
CA ALA A 41 8.02 -27.17 9.46
C ALA A 41 8.93 -28.22 10.12
N GLU A 42 10.00 -28.62 9.44
CA GLU A 42 10.92 -29.66 9.91
C GLU A 42 11.88 -29.13 10.99
N ARG A 43 12.12 -27.82 11.04
CA ARG A 43 13.16 -27.22 11.90
C ARG A 43 12.63 -26.59 13.19
N LEU A 44 11.38 -26.10 13.23
CA LEU A 44 10.84 -25.41 14.41
C LEU A 44 10.90 -26.26 15.69
N LEU A 45 10.31 -27.47 15.67
CA LEU A 45 10.24 -28.30 16.87
C LEU A 45 11.62 -28.80 17.34
N PRO A 46 12.53 -29.25 16.46
CA PRO A 46 13.92 -29.54 16.86
C PRO A 46 14.61 -28.35 17.53
N MET A 47 14.52 -27.14 16.95
CA MET A 47 15.11 -25.93 17.53
C MET A 47 14.51 -25.57 18.89
N ALA A 48 13.20 -25.75 19.07
CA ALA A 48 12.52 -25.56 20.35
C ALA A 48 13.04 -26.55 21.42
N ASN A 49 13.16 -27.82 21.06
CA ASN A 49 13.68 -28.85 21.95
C ASN A 49 15.13 -28.58 22.37
N GLU A 50 15.99 -28.17 21.43
CA GLU A 50 17.36 -27.78 21.73
C GLU A 50 17.44 -26.62 22.74
N LEU A 51 16.61 -25.58 22.57
CA LEU A 51 16.58 -24.42 23.46
C LEU A 51 16.09 -24.79 24.87
N LEU A 52 15.05 -25.60 24.97
CA LEU A 52 14.53 -26.09 26.24
C LEU A 52 15.57 -26.98 26.95
N ALA A 53 16.17 -27.93 26.24
CA ALA A 53 17.18 -28.82 26.77
C ALA A 53 18.44 -28.07 27.25
N ALA A 54 18.95 -27.12 26.46
CA ALA A 54 20.09 -26.28 26.83
C ALA A 54 19.80 -25.40 28.06
N SER A 55 18.51 -25.16 28.36
CA SER A 55 18.04 -24.38 29.50
C SER A 55 17.63 -25.24 30.70
N GLY A 56 17.74 -26.58 30.60
CA GLY A 56 17.27 -27.51 31.63
C GLY A 56 15.75 -27.50 31.83
N LEU A 57 14.99 -27.02 30.84
CA LEU A 57 13.53 -26.92 30.90
C LEU A 57 12.87 -28.06 30.14
N THR A 58 11.66 -28.38 30.55
CA THR A 58 10.76 -29.27 29.79
C THR A 58 9.67 -28.43 29.13
N PRO A 59 8.95 -28.96 28.11
CA PRO A 59 7.80 -28.26 27.54
C PRO A 59 6.75 -27.83 28.58
N GLY A 60 6.55 -28.61 29.65
CA GLY A 60 5.64 -28.29 30.74
C GLY A 60 6.08 -27.12 31.63
N SER A 61 7.31 -26.61 31.45
CA SER A 61 7.80 -25.40 32.13
C SER A 61 7.44 -24.11 31.41
N LEU A 62 6.85 -24.18 30.21
CA LEU A 62 6.40 -23.02 29.44
C LEU A 62 5.08 -22.49 30.00
N HIS A 63 4.93 -21.16 30.02
CA HIS A 63 3.68 -20.50 30.40
C HIS A 63 2.88 -20.00 29.21
N ALA A 64 3.52 -19.80 28.05
CA ALA A 64 2.87 -19.38 26.81
C ALA A 64 3.73 -19.71 25.58
N VAL A 65 3.08 -19.79 24.42
CA VAL A 65 3.73 -19.86 23.12
C VAL A 65 3.36 -18.64 22.27
N ALA A 66 4.34 -17.88 21.82
CA ALA A 66 4.14 -16.78 20.90
C ALA A 66 4.45 -17.19 19.46
N PHE A 67 3.83 -16.52 18.50
CA PHE A 67 4.14 -16.74 17.10
C PHE A 67 4.04 -15.47 16.27
N GLY A 68 4.87 -15.38 15.23
CA GLY A 68 4.76 -14.39 14.17
C GLY A 68 3.44 -14.58 13.42
N GLN A 69 2.50 -13.69 13.66
CA GLN A 69 1.16 -13.73 13.08
C GLN A 69 1.16 -13.34 11.59
N GLY A 70 2.22 -12.65 11.14
CA GLY A 70 2.31 -12.04 9.82
C GLY A 70 1.97 -10.54 9.83
N PRO A 71 1.79 -9.92 8.65
CA PRO A 71 1.85 -10.53 7.31
C PRO A 71 3.20 -11.11 6.89
N GLY A 72 3.18 -12.05 5.94
CA GLY A 72 4.39 -12.72 5.44
C GLY A 72 4.08 -13.87 4.45
N GLY A 73 5.03 -14.79 4.29
CA GLY A 73 4.91 -15.96 3.43
C GLY A 73 3.79 -16.91 3.89
N PHE A 74 2.84 -17.19 3.00
CA PHE A 74 1.60 -17.91 3.32
C PHE A 74 1.80 -19.27 4.01
N THR A 75 2.71 -20.10 3.48
CA THR A 75 3.06 -21.40 4.07
C THR A 75 3.71 -21.23 5.44
N GLY A 76 4.64 -20.27 5.54
CA GLY A 76 5.35 -19.98 6.78
C GLY A 76 4.42 -19.58 7.92
N LEU A 77 3.47 -18.66 7.67
CA LEU A 77 2.52 -18.23 8.69
C LEU A 77 1.69 -19.38 9.27
N ARG A 78 1.25 -20.33 8.42
CA ARG A 78 0.48 -21.50 8.85
C ARG A 78 1.32 -22.46 9.68
N VAL A 79 2.60 -22.58 9.38
CA VAL A 79 3.53 -23.42 10.14
C VAL A 79 3.68 -22.88 11.58
N ALA A 80 4.06 -21.61 11.77
CA ALA A 80 4.20 -21.06 13.12
C ALA A 80 2.88 -21.03 13.89
N CYS A 81 1.78 -20.64 13.25
CA CYS A 81 0.46 -20.62 13.88
C CYS A 81 0.02 -22.04 14.28
N GLY A 82 0.08 -23.02 13.36
CA GLY A 82 -0.32 -24.40 13.66
C GLY A 82 0.53 -25.07 14.73
N VAL A 83 1.85 -24.83 14.74
CA VAL A 83 2.74 -25.32 15.80
C VAL A 83 2.39 -24.66 17.15
N ALA A 84 2.16 -23.35 17.18
CA ALA A 84 1.76 -22.65 18.41
C ALA A 84 0.42 -23.17 18.94
N GLN A 85 -0.56 -23.40 18.06
CA GLN A 85 -1.85 -24.00 18.43
C GLN A 85 -1.67 -25.41 19.00
N GLY A 86 -0.92 -26.27 18.31
CA GLY A 86 -0.66 -27.63 18.75
C GLY A 86 0.04 -27.69 20.11
N MET A 87 1.06 -26.85 20.31
CA MET A 87 1.75 -26.74 21.60
C MET A 87 0.84 -26.17 22.69
N GLY A 88 0.08 -25.10 22.39
CA GLY A 88 -0.84 -24.48 23.35
C GLY A 88 -1.92 -25.45 23.82
N LEU A 89 -2.55 -26.18 22.90
CA LEU A 89 -3.54 -27.21 23.21
C LEU A 89 -2.92 -28.38 23.99
N GLY A 90 -1.77 -28.89 23.55
CA GLY A 90 -1.12 -30.05 24.16
C GLY A 90 -0.58 -29.78 25.57
N LEU A 91 -0.19 -28.54 25.87
CA LEU A 91 0.35 -28.12 27.16
C LEU A 91 -0.68 -27.41 28.05
N GLY A 92 -1.87 -27.09 27.53
CA GLY A 92 -2.89 -26.32 28.26
C GLY A 92 -2.45 -24.89 28.55
N ILE A 93 -1.67 -24.27 27.66
CA ILE A 93 -1.14 -22.90 27.82
C ILE A 93 -1.65 -21.97 26.71
N PRO A 94 -1.83 -20.68 26.99
CA PRO A 94 -2.31 -19.72 26.00
C PRO A 94 -1.24 -19.39 24.95
N VAL A 95 -1.69 -18.73 23.89
CA VAL A 95 -0.84 -18.29 22.78
C VAL A 95 -0.84 -16.78 22.62
N LEU A 96 0.25 -16.23 22.09
CA LEU A 96 0.44 -14.79 21.87
C LEU A 96 0.75 -14.51 20.39
N PRO A 97 -0.21 -14.02 19.60
CA PRO A 97 0.05 -13.60 18.22
C PRO A 97 0.81 -12.27 18.21
N ILE A 98 1.92 -12.21 17.47
CA ILE A 98 2.72 -10.99 17.32
C ILE A 98 2.78 -10.58 15.86
N VAL A 99 2.41 -9.34 15.58
CA VAL A 99 2.47 -8.79 14.22
C VAL A 99 3.93 -8.71 13.77
N SER A 100 4.25 -9.32 12.64
CA SER A 100 5.63 -9.47 12.15
C SER A 100 6.29 -8.11 11.86
N HIS A 101 5.53 -7.10 11.42
CA HIS A 101 6.07 -5.74 11.24
C HIS A 101 6.46 -5.07 12.56
N GLN A 102 5.71 -5.31 13.63
CA GLN A 102 6.08 -4.80 14.96
C GLN A 102 7.37 -5.46 15.46
N ALA A 103 7.58 -6.75 15.15
CA ALA A 103 8.83 -7.44 15.46
C ALA A 103 10.04 -6.83 14.73
N VAL A 104 9.85 -6.30 13.52
CA VAL A 104 10.88 -5.55 12.80
C VAL A 104 11.07 -4.14 13.37
N ALA A 105 9.98 -3.45 13.69
CA ALA A 105 10.06 -2.14 14.35
C ALA A 105 10.84 -2.22 15.68
N ALA A 106 10.71 -3.33 16.41
CA ALA A 106 11.42 -3.55 17.67
C ALA A 106 12.94 -3.76 17.52
N GLN A 107 13.45 -3.98 16.30
CA GLN A 107 14.89 -4.15 16.05
C GLN A 107 15.61 -2.82 15.83
N VAL A 108 14.89 -1.75 15.52
CA VAL A 108 15.50 -0.47 15.13
C VAL A 108 15.60 0.50 16.30
N GLN A 109 16.67 1.30 16.31
CA GLN A 109 16.85 2.39 17.26
C GLN A 109 16.02 3.60 16.82
N ALA A 110 14.81 3.70 17.34
CA ALA A 110 13.90 4.81 17.11
C ALA A 110 13.81 5.72 18.33
N SER A 111 13.38 6.96 18.11
CA SER A 111 12.96 7.86 19.18
C SER A 111 11.43 7.99 19.21
N PRO A 112 10.85 8.58 20.26
CA PRO A 112 9.43 8.94 20.28
C PRO A 112 8.99 9.99 19.26
N GLU A 113 9.93 10.51 18.47
CA GLU A 113 9.70 11.46 17.40
C GLU A 113 9.77 10.79 16.02
N ASP A 114 9.90 9.46 15.96
CA ASP A 114 9.95 8.71 14.72
C ASP A 114 8.63 8.00 14.41
N ALA A 115 8.15 8.20 13.17
CA ALA A 115 7.27 7.27 12.50
C ALA A 115 8.15 6.19 11.84
N ILE A 116 8.08 4.97 12.38
CA ILE A 116 8.82 3.80 11.90
C ILE A 116 8.00 3.17 10.77
N VAL A 117 8.42 3.40 9.53
CA VAL A 117 7.77 2.87 8.32
C VAL A 117 8.39 1.51 8.01
N VAL A 118 7.68 0.45 8.39
CA VAL A 118 8.12 -0.93 8.19
C VAL A 118 7.57 -1.46 6.88
N ALA A 119 8.47 -1.82 5.97
CA ALA A 119 8.15 -2.34 4.65
C ALA A 119 8.78 -3.73 4.46
N LEU A 120 7.94 -4.76 4.33
CA LEU A 120 8.36 -6.13 4.08
C LEU A 120 8.01 -6.57 2.66
N ASP A 121 8.91 -7.29 2.00
CA ASP A 121 8.72 -7.75 0.63
C ASP A 121 7.53 -8.71 0.52
N ALA A 122 6.47 -8.28 -0.19
CA ALA A 122 5.29 -9.11 -0.46
C ALA A 122 5.38 -9.86 -1.79
N ARG A 123 6.50 -9.76 -2.51
CA ARG A 123 6.75 -10.15 -3.91
C ARG A 123 5.94 -9.31 -4.91
N MET A 124 6.26 -9.46 -6.19
CA MET A 124 5.48 -8.91 -7.31
C MET A 124 5.37 -7.37 -7.31
N ASN A 125 6.44 -6.67 -6.88
CA ASN A 125 6.47 -5.21 -6.71
C ASN A 125 5.43 -4.70 -5.72
N GLU A 126 5.15 -5.50 -4.69
CA GLU A 126 4.24 -5.17 -3.61
C GLU A 126 4.95 -5.30 -2.27
N VAL A 127 4.43 -4.56 -1.30
CA VAL A 127 4.99 -4.42 0.02
C VAL A 127 3.88 -4.63 1.04
N TYR A 128 4.19 -5.42 2.07
CA TYR A 128 3.41 -5.37 3.30
C TYR A 128 3.92 -4.17 4.09
N LEU A 129 3.08 -3.16 4.28
CA LEU A 129 3.42 -1.89 4.93
C LEU A 129 2.71 -1.77 6.27
N ALA A 130 3.43 -1.34 7.30
CA ALA A 130 2.86 -0.91 8.57
C ALA A 130 3.67 0.27 9.13
N VAL A 131 3.06 1.07 10.01
CA VAL A 131 3.72 2.24 10.61
C VAL A 131 3.50 2.25 12.11
N TYR A 132 4.60 2.36 12.85
CA TYR A 132 4.60 2.35 14.31
C TYR A 132 5.33 3.56 14.87
N ARG A 133 5.08 3.84 16.14
CA ARG A 133 5.81 4.82 16.93
C ARG A 133 6.08 4.26 18.32
N GLN A 134 7.25 4.55 18.86
CA GLN A 134 7.56 4.25 20.26
C GLN A 134 7.12 5.44 21.11
N THR A 135 6.20 5.28 22.05
CA THR A 135 5.70 6.42 22.85
C THR A 135 6.49 6.66 24.13
N GLY A 136 7.43 5.76 24.46
CA GLY A 136 8.30 5.83 25.62
C GLY A 136 8.48 4.46 26.25
N MET A 137 8.77 4.45 27.56
CA MET A 137 8.86 3.23 28.36
C MET A 137 7.69 3.18 29.34
N ALA A 138 6.98 2.05 29.39
CA ALA A 138 5.97 1.75 30.38
C ALA A 138 6.39 0.45 31.10
N GLU A 139 6.51 0.49 32.43
CA GLU A 139 6.92 -0.67 33.24
C GLU A 139 8.24 -1.33 32.79
N GLY A 140 9.18 -0.53 32.29
CA GLY A 140 10.48 -1.01 31.80
C GLY A 140 10.45 -1.63 30.40
N GLU A 141 9.32 -1.54 29.70
CA GLU A 141 9.13 -2.04 28.33
C GLU A 141 8.77 -0.89 27.38
N ILE A 142 9.10 -1.06 26.09
CA ILE A 142 8.77 -0.07 25.07
C ILE A 142 7.25 -0.03 24.89
N ALA A 143 6.66 1.15 25.05
CA ALA A 143 5.27 1.41 24.71
C ALA A 143 5.16 1.72 23.21
N TRP A 144 4.19 1.08 22.55
CA TRP A 144 3.98 1.18 21.11
C TRP A 144 2.66 1.85 20.77
N GLU A 145 2.68 2.69 19.75
CA GLU A 145 1.52 3.23 19.08
C GLU A 145 1.52 2.71 17.63
N THR A 146 0.39 2.15 17.19
CA THR A 146 0.20 1.75 15.79
C THR A 146 -0.41 2.92 15.04
N LEU A 147 0.39 3.56 14.18
CA LEU A 147 -0.04 4.68 13.34
C LEU A 147 -0.75 4.18 12.07
N GLN A 148 -0.33 3.02 11.55
CA GLN A 148 -0.95 2.33 10.44
C GLN A 148 -0.84 0.82 10.66
N PRO A 149 -1.96 0.07 10.79
CA PRO A 149 -1.92 -1.39 10.84
C PRO A 149 -1.43 -1.98 9.51
N PRO A 150 -0.95 -3.23 9.49
CA PRO A 150 -0.42 -3.86 8.29
C PRO A 150 -1.42 -3.86 7.12
N MET A 151 -0.92 -3.51 5.94
CA MET A 151 -1.67 -3.47 4.69
C MET A 151 -0.80 -3.91 3.51
N LEU A 152 -1.42 -4.29 2.39
CA LEU A 152 -0.73 -4.53 1.12
C LEU A 152 -0.77 -3.27 0.26
N ILE A 153 0.37 -2.87 -0.30
CA ILE A 153 0.51 -1.68 -1.15
C ILE A 153 1.52 -1.94 -2.28
N ALA A 154 1.36 -1.29 -3.43
CA ALA A 154 2.38 -1.33 -4.48
C ALA A 154 3.67 -0.65 -4.00
N ALA A 155 4.84 -1.21 -4.33
CA ALA A 155 6.14 -0.69 -3.89
C ALA A 155 6.31 0.80 -4.27
N ALA A 156 5.94 1.17 -5.51
CA ALA A 156 6.02 2.54 -6.01
C ALA A 156 5.12 3.54 -5.26
N GLU A 157 4.12 3.06 -4.52
CA GLU A 157 3.20 3.91 -3.75
C GLU A 157 3.66 4.10 -2.29
N VAL A 158 4.57 3.29 -1.76
CA VAL A 158 4.96 3.32 -0.34
C VAL A 158 5.43 4.71 0.10
N VAL A 159 6.38 5.30 -0.63
CA VAL A 159 6.95 6.61 -0.29
C VAL A 159 5.92 7.74 -0.41
N PRO A 160 5.20 7.94 -1.55
CA PRO A 160 4.20 9.00 -1.63
C PRO A 160 3.03 8.78 -0.66
N TRP A 161 2.65 7.53 -0.37
CA TRP A 161 1.64 7.20 0.62
C TRP A 161 2.09 7.59 2.04
N ALA A 162 3.29 7.20 2.46
CA ALA A 162 3.81 7.55 3.79
C ALA A 162 4.02 9.07 3.94
N ALA A 163 4.53 9.75 2.90
CA ALA A 163 4.70 11.20 2.92
C ALA A 163 3.37 11.94 3.07
N HIS A 164 2.30 11.44 2.44
CA HIS A 164 0.96 12.00 2.54
C HIS A 164 0.38 11.88 3.95
N HIS A 165 0.57 10.74 4.62
CA HIS A 165 0.01 10.48 5.95
C HIS A 165 0.85 11.07 7.10
N LEU A 166 2.11 11.43 6.85
CA LEU A 166 3.03 11.94 7.87
C LEU A 166 2.48 13.16 8.62
N GLN A 167 1.76 14.05 7.94
CA GLN A 167 1.14 15.21 8.59
C GLN A 167 0.04 14.78 9.57
N GLY A 168 -0.78 13.79 9.19
CA GLY A 168 -1.82 13.25 10.06
C GLY A 168 -1.25 12.56 11.29
N TRP A 169 -0.21 11.73 11.11
CA TRP A 169 0.50 11.11 12.23
C TRP A 169 1.15 12.13 13.17
N SER A 170 1.77 13.17 12.60
CA SER A 170 2.37 14.26 13.38
C SER A 170 1.32 15.02 14.21
N ALA A 171 0.15 15.29 13.62
CA ALA A 171 -0.95 15.92 14.33
C ALA A 171 -1.46 15.04 15.47
N GLY A 172 -1.66 13.73 15.23
CA GLY A 172 -2.08 12.77 16.25
C GLY A 172 -1.06 12.62 17.39
N ALA A 173 0.23 12.65 17.07
CA ALA A 173 1.31 12.64 18.05
C ALA A 173 1.48 13.96 18.84
N GLY A 174 0.79 15.03 18.41
CA GLY A 174 0.93 16.38 18.95
C GLY A 174 2.30 17.03 18.67
N ARG A 175 3.08 16.49 17.73
CA ARG A 175 4.42 16.99 17.35
C ARG A 175 4.83 16.52 15.96
N PRO A 176 5.72 17.25 15.24
CA PRO A 176 6.32 16.76 14.00
C PRO A 176 7.03 15.42 14.21
N LEU A 177 6.75 14.45 13.34
CA LEU A 177 7.46 13.17 13.31
C LEU A 177 8.49 13.14 12.18
N GLY A 178 9.67 12.60 12.48
CA GLY A 178 10.64 12.12 11.51
C GLY A 178 10.22 10.77 10.94
N VAL A 179 10.83 10.36 9.83
CA VAL A 179 10.59 9.05 9.22
C VAL A 179 11.83 8.18 9.38
N LEU A 180 11.63 6.99 9.95
CA LEU A 180 12.63 5.94 10.06
C LEU A 180 12.17 4.72 9.27
N LEU A 181 12.91 4.35 8.23
CA LEU A 181 12.61 3.25 7.33
C LEU A 181 13.23 1.96 7.85
N ALA A 182 12.42 0.89 7.91
CA ALA A 182 12.85 -0.44 8.33
C ALA A 182 12.25 -1.53 7.43
N GLY A 183 12.91 -2.68 7.36
CA GLY A 183 12.45 -3.84 6.61
C GLY A 183 13.24 -4.10 5.32
N ASP A 184 13.07 -5.30 4.76
CA ASP A 184 13.81 -5.82 3.61
C ASP A 184 13.31 -5.29 2.25
N ALA A 185 12.07 -4.78 2.17
CA ALA A 185 11.52 -4.22 0.94
C ALA A 185 12.31 -3.01 0.42
N TRP A 186 12.95 -2.24 1.31
CA TRP A 186 13.78 -1.10 0.93
C TRP A 186 15.03 -1.49 0.14
N ASP A 187 15.51 -2.74 0.28
CA ASP A 187 16.56 -3.29 -0.57
C ASP A 187 15.98 -3.95 -1.82
N ALA A 188 14.89 -4.70 -1.67
CA ALA A 188 14.25 -5.42 -2.79
C ALA A 188 13.74 -4.48 -3.89
N TYR A 189 13.25 -3.29 -3.51
CA TYR A 189 12.59 -2.33 -4.40
C TYR A 189 13.24 -0.93 -4.31
N ALA A 190 14.56 -0.87 -4.17
CA ALA A 190 15.29 0.38 -3.97
C ALA A 190 15.04 1.44 -5.08
N ALA A 191 14.78 0.99 -6.32
CA ALA A 191 14.49 1.88 -7.44
C ALA A 191 13.07 2.46 -7.38
N GLU A 192 12.08 1.63 -7.06
CA GLU A 192 10.66 1.99 -6.98
C GLU A 192 10.35 2.80 -5.71
N MET A 193 11.08 2.54 -4.63
CA MET A 193 10.88 3.13 -3.30
C MET A 193 11.90 4.23 -2.98
N ALA A 194 12.36 4.96 -4.00
CA ALA A 194 13.27 6.10 -3.80
C ALA A 194 12.64 7.15 -2.87
N TYR A 195 13.33 7.48 -1.78
CA TYR A 195 12.82 8.31 -0.70
C TYR A 195 13.60 9.63 -0.52
N PRO A 196 12.99 10.67 0.07
CA PRO A 196 13.65 11.95 0.31
C PRO A 196 14.85 11.83 1.26
N GLY A 197 15.91 12.61 1.04
CA GLY A 197 17.15 12.52 1.82
C GLY A 197 17.02 12.83 3.32
N GLN A 198 15.93 13.48 3.74
CA GLN A 198 15.63 13.71 5.16
C GLN A 198 15.09 12.47 5.89
N TRP A 199 14.67 11.42 5.17
CA TRP A 199 14.22 10.17 5.79
C TRP A 199 15.42 9.32 6.17
N ARG A 200 15.39 8.80 7.41
CA ARG A 200 16.46 7.94 7.92
C ARG A 200 16.12 6.49 7.62
N ARG A 201 17.14 5.66 7.40
CA ARG A 201 16.99 4.23 7.16
C ARG A 201 17.78 3.44 8.18
N ALA A 202 17.16 2.41 8.75
CA ALA A 202 17.84 1.46 9.63
C ALA A 202 18.87 0.64 8.84
N ALA A 203 19.98 0.28 9.49
CA ALA A 203 21.07 -0.43 8.84
C ALA A 203 20.71 -1.90 8.56
N GLY A 204 20.86 -2.34 7.31
CA GLY A 204 20.62 -3.72 6.87
C GLY A 204 19.18 -4.01 6.42
N ALA A 205 18.97 -5.23 5.90
CA ALA A 205 17.66 -5.75 5.51
C ALA A 205 16.99 -6.42 6.72
N GLN A 206 16.23 -5.67 7.51
CA GLN A 206 15.57 -6.24 8.69
C GLN A 206 14.44 -7.18 8.27
N ARG A 207 14.42 -8.35 8.89
CA ARG A 207 13.34 -9.35 8.76
C ARG A 207 12.82 -9.67 10.16
N PRO A 208 11.56 -10.10 10.33
CA PRO A 208 11.04 -10.48 11.64
C PRO A 208 11.94 -11.54 12.30
N GLU A 209 12.24 -11.35 13.58
CA GLU A 209 13.12 -12.23 14.36
C GLU A 209 12.37 -12.83 15.54
N ALA A 210 12.66 -14.10 15.86
CA ALA A 210 12.04 -14.78 16.99
C ALA A 210 12.37 -14.10 18.32
N ALA A 211 13.55 -13.48 18.45
CA ALA A 211 13.92 -12.71 19.63
C ALA A 211 13.00 -11.50 19.86
N SER A 212 12.69 -10.75 18.79
CA SER A 212 11.75 -9.62 18.85
C SER A 212 10.34 -10.10 19.16
N VAL A 213 9.90 -11.20 18.53
CA VAL A 213 8.60 -11.83 18.82
C VAL A 213 8.51 -12.19 20.31
N ALA A 214 9.54 -12.80 20.88
CA ALA A 214 9.54 -13.17 22.30
C ALA A 214 9.42 -11.95 23.22
N ARG A 215 10.18 -10.88 22.96
CA ARG A 215 10.13 -9.64 23.76
C ARG A 215 8.75 -8.98 23.67
N LEU A 216 8.20 -8.82 22.47
CA LEU A 216 6.86 -8.27 22.28
C LEU A 216 5.79 -9.15 22.94
N ALA A 217 5.95 -10.47 22.91
CA ALA A 217 5.03 -11.39 23.56
C ALA A 217 5.08 -11.30 25.09
N ARG A 218 6.25 -11.04 25.70
CA ARG A 218 6.32 -10.69 27.13
C ARG A 218 5.49 -9.45 27.42
N GLN A 219 5.57 -8.42 26.57
CA GLN A 219 4.77 -7.21 26.76
C GLN A 219 3.27 -7.50 26.66
N GLY A 220 2.85 -8.28 25.66
CA GLY A 220 1.45 -8.70 25.52
C GLY A 220 0.96 -9.57 26.68
N TRP A 221 1.82 -10.45 27.21
CA TRP A 221 1.53 -11.24 28.41
C TRP A 221 1.25 -10.35 29.62
N LEU A 222 2.10 -9.33 29.87
CA LEU A 222 1.92 -8.40 30.97
C LEU A 222 0.63 -7.57 30.83
N ARG A 223 0.19 -7.30 29.59
CA ARG A 223 -1.08 -6.63 29.29
C ARG A 223 -2.30 -7.56 29.27
N GLY A 224 -2.12 -8.87 29.47
CA GLY A 224 -3.22 -9.84 29.44
C GLY A 224 -3.77 -10.13 28.04
N GLU A 225 -2.97 -9.95 26.99
CA GLU A 225 -3.37 -10.11 25.58
C GLU A 225 -3.25 -11.57 25.06
N ALA A 226 -3.01 -12.52 25.96
CA ALA A 226 -2.89 -13.93 25.61
C ALA A 226 -4.26 -14.51 25.19
N LEU A 227 -4.25 -15.36 24.17
CA LEU A 227 -5.45 -15.95 23.58
C LEU A 227 -5.52 -17.45 23.85
N ALA A 228 -6.74 -17.99 23.83
CA ALA A 228 -6.93 -19.44 23.73
C ALA A 228 -6.35 -19.96 22.39
N PRO A 229 -5.67 -21.13 22.38
CA PRO A 229 -5.04 -21.66 21.17
C PRO A 229 -5.99 -21.77 19.96
N GLU A 230 -7.25 -22.13 20.16
CA GLU A 230 -8.26 -22.25 19.11
C GLU A 230 -8.64 -20.92 18.44
N LEU A 231 -8.33 -19.78 19.07
CA LEU A 231 -8.56 -18.44 18.51
C LEU A 231 -7.36 -17.90 17.72
N ALA A 232 -6.21 -18.60 17.75
CA ALA A 232 -5.04 -18.17 17.00
C ALA A 232 -5.30 -18.29 15.49
N ALA A 233 -4.98 -17.22 14.76
CA ALA A 233 -5.09 -17.18 13.30
C ALA A 233 -3.96 -16.34 12.69
N PRO A 234 -3.47 -16.70 11.50
CA PRO A 234 -2.59 -15.83 10.71
C PRO A 234 -3.26 -14.51 10.33
N LEU A 235 -2.46 -13.44 10.23
CA LEU A 235 -2.87 -12.14 9.72
C LEU A 235 -2.62 -12.08 8.21
N TYR A 236 -3.66 -12.36 7.44
CA TYR A 236 -3.65 -12.22 5.99
C TYR A 236 -4.08 -10.81 5.58
N VAL A 237 -3.26 -10.12 4.79
CA VAL A 237 -3.55 -8.79 4.22
C VAL A 237 -3.57 -8.79 2.69
N ARG A 238 -3.38 -9.96 2.08
CA ARG A 238 -3.49 -10.17 0.64
C ARG A 238 -4.78 -10.95 0.39
N ASP A 239 -5.87 -10.22 0.21
CA ASP A 239 -7.22 -10.79 0.08
C ASP A 239 -7.40 -11.66 -1.16
N LYS A 240 -6.67 -11.32 -2.25
CA LYS A 240 -6.80 -12.01 -3.54
C LYS A 240 -5.45 -12.51 -4.03
N VAL A 241 -5.27 -13.83 -3.97
CA VAL A 241 -4.04 -14.53 -4.40
C VAL A 241 -4.14 -15.13 -5.80
N ALA A 242 -5.35 -15.20 -6.37
CA ALA A 242 -5.59 -15.72 -7.72
C ALA A 242 -6.85 -15.10 -8.34
N PHE A 243 -6.85 -14.95 -9.67
CA PHE A 243 -8.08 -14.68 -10.43
C PHE A 243 -8.95 -15.93 -10.53
N THR A 244 -10.27 -15.74 -10.48
CA THR A 244 -11.26 -16.79 -10.74
C THR A 244 -11.17 -17.27 -12.19
N THR A 245 -11.73 -18.44 -12.48
CA THR A 245 -11.78 -18.98 -13.86
C THR A 245 -12.47 -18.01 -14.82
N ALA A 246 -13.55 -17.34 -14.38
CA ALA A 246 -14.27 -16.35 -15.17
C ALA A 246 -13.41 -15.12 -15.47
N GLU A 247 -12.66 -14.61 -14.49
CA GLU A 247 -11.75 -13.48 -14.66
C GLU A 247 -10.58 -13.81 -15.60
N ARG A 248 -10.07 -15.04 -15.55
CA ARG A 248 -9.06 -15.54 -16.49
C ARG A 248 -9.60 -15.63 -17.91
N MET A 249 -10.84 -16.07 -18.08
CA MET A 249 -11.53 -16.08 -19.37
C MET A 249 -11.77 -14.67 -19.92
N LEU A 250 -11.91 -13.66 -19.04
CA LEU A 250 -11.94 -12.23 -19.40
C LEU A 250 -10.54 -11.63 -19.66
N GLY A 251 -9.50 -12.46 -19.77
CA GLY A 251 -8.14 -12.04 -20.10
C GLY A 251 -7.29 -11.61 -18.89
N GLN A 252 -7.78 -11.74 -17.65
CA GLN A 252 -6.96 -11.46 -16.47
C GLN A 252 -5.98 -12.62 -16.19
N GLY A 253 -4.68 -12.37 -16.38
CA GLY A 253 -3.61 -13.32 -16.13
C GLY A 253 -2.71 -12.90 -14.97
N GLY A 254 -1.98 -13.86 -14.37
CA GLY A 254 -1.07 -13.62 -13.26
C GLY A 254 -1.78 -13.52 -11.90
N ASN A 255 -1.13 -12.86 -10.94
CA ASN A 255 -1.68 -12.65 -9.60
C ASN A 255 -2.39 -11.29 -9.52
N PRO A 256 -3.54 -11.21 -8.82
CA PRO A 256 -4.20 -9.94 -8.54
C PRO A 256 -3.25 -8.97 -7.84
N LYS A 257 -3.21 -7.74 -8.34
CA LYS A 257 -2.41 -6.66 -7.78
C LYS A 257 -3.12 -6.00 -6.60
N ALA A 258 -2.35 -5.44 -5.67
CA ALA A 258 -2.80 -4.54 -4.64
C ALA A 258 -3.63 -3.43 -5.28
N GLN A 259 -4.81 -3.18 -4.70
CA GLN A 259 -5.59 -2.02 -5.09
C GLN A 259 -4.83 -0.75 -4.64
N PRO A 260 -4.88 0.34 -5.41
CA PRO A 260 -4.26 1.60 -5.01
C PRO A 260 -4.75 2.00 -3.63
N SER A 261 -3.81 2.16 -2.68
CA SER A 261 -4.12 2.38 -1.26
C SER A 261 -4.24 3.85 -0.89
N LEU A 262 -3.75 4.74 -1.74
CA LEU A 262 -4.24 6.10 -1.78
C LEU A 262 -5.65 5.99 -2.33
N ALA A 263 -6.66 6.20 -1.47
CA ALA A 263 -8.06 6.08 -1.82
C ALA A 263 -8.27 6.58 -3.25
N PRO A 264 -8.91 5.79 -4.15
CA PRO A 264 -9.21 6.31 -5.46
C PRO A 264 -10.02 7.57 -5.23
N SER A 265 -9.45 8.73 -5.57
CA SER A 265 -10.23 9.93 -5.69
C SER A 265 -11.24 9.59 -6.77
N VAL A 266 -12.45 9.20 -6.40
CA VAL A 266 -13.51 8.92 -7.37
C VAL A 266 -13.89 10.29 -7.93
N PRO A 267 -13.80 10.52 -9.25
CA PRO A 267 -14.25 11.77 -9.83
C PRO A 267 -15.72 12.02 -9.47
N GLN A 268 -16.01 13.19 -8.89
CA GLN A 268 -17.35 13.61 -8.49
C GLN A 268 -17.94 14.50 -9.59
N PRO A 269 -19.26 14.50 -9.83
CA PRO A 269 -19.87 15.44 -10.77
C PRO A 269 -19.48 16.88 -10.45
N MET A 270 -19.02 17.60 -11.47
CA MET A 270 -18.74 19.03 -11.36
C MET A 270 -20.07 19.79 -11.27
N THR A 271 -20.12 20.77 -10.38
CA THR A 271 -21.27 21.65 -10.19
C THR A 271 -20.86 23.12 -10.35
N ASP A 272 -21.85 24.02 -10.39
CA ASP A 272 -21.59 25.47 -10.44
C ASP A 272 -20.72 25.96 -9.26
N ALA A 273 -20.79 25.27 -8.11
CA ALA A 273 -19.99 25.60 -6.93
C ALA A 273 -18.49 25.32 -7.11
N ASP A 274 -18.12 24.44 -8.05
CA ASP A 274 -16.72 24.07 -8.31
C ASP A 274 -16.05 25.02 -9.31
N LEU A 275 -16.82 25.82 -10.07
CA LEU A 275 -16.33 26.56 -11.23
C LEU A 275 -15.19 27.52 -10.92
N ASP A 276 -15.25 28.20 -9.78
CA ASP A 276 -14.22 29.18 -9.41
C ASP A 276 -12.88 28.48 -9.11
N GLU A 277 -12.89 27.32 -8.44
CA GLU A 277 -11.70 26.50 -8.22
C GLU A 277 -11.17 25.90 -9.53
N VAL A 278 -12.07 25.42 -10.40
CA VAL A 278 -11.74 24.80 -11.70
C VAL A 278 -11.07 25.81 -12.64
N VAL A 279 -11.65 27.01 -12.76
CA VAL A 279 -11.08 28.10 -13.57
C VAL A 279 -9.72 28.52 -13.04
N ALA A 280 -9.58 28.62 -11.71
CA ALA A 280 -8.29 28.91 -11.10
C ALA A 280 -7.26 27.82 -11.44
N LEU A 281 -7.60 26.54 -11.32
CA LEU A 281 -6.69 25.43 -11.67
C LEU A 281 -6.31 25.48 -13.15
N GLU A 282 -7.30 25.61 -14.04
CA GLU A 282 -7.13 25.65 -15.49
C GLU A 282 -6.16 26.76 -15.93
N ALA A 283 -6.32 27.97 -15.38
CA ALA A 283 -5.45 29.11 -15.67
C ALA A 283 -3.98 28.90 -15.27
N HIS A 284 -3.72 28.04 -14.27
CA HIS A 284 -2.36 27.69 -13.87
C HIS A 284 -1.76 26.55 -14.71
N VAL A 285 -2.60 25.76 -15.41
CA VAL A 285 -2.14 24.58 -16.16
C VAL A 285 -2.00 24.90 -17.64
N GLN A 286 -2.98 25.57 -18.24
CA GLN A 286 -3.05 25.81 -19.69
C GLN A 286 -2.52 27.17 -20.10
N SER A 287 -1.85 27.23 -21.26
CA SER A 287 -1.41 28.49 -21.88
C SER A 287 -2.58 29.31 -22.45
N PHE A 288 -3.70 28.67 -22.76
CA PHE A 288 -4.92 29.29 -23.27
C PHE A 288 -6.13 28.66 -22.55
N PRO A 289 -6.39 29.06 -21.28
CA PRO A 289 -7.37 28.40 -20.43
C PRO A 289 -8.81 28.67 -20.87
N TRP A 290 -9.69 27.70 -20.62
CA TRP A 290 -11.13 27.96 -20.69
C TRP A 290 -11.57 29.02 -19.68
N THR A 291 -12.53 29.85 -20.09
CA THR A 291 -13.15 30.84 -19.20
C THR A 291 -14.22 30.19 -18.33
N ARG A 292 -14.62 30.87 -17.25
CA ARG A 292 -15.75 30.45 -16.42
C ARG A 292 -17.03 30.22 -17.24
N GLY A 293 -17.27 31.08 -18.24
CA GLY A 293 -18.40 30.93 -19.17
C GLY A 293 -18.34 29.62 -19.95
N ASN A 294 -17.17 29.22 -20.45
CA ASN A 294 -17.03 27.95 -21.18
C ASN A 294 -17.39 26.74 -20.32
N PHE A 295 -16.98 26.73 -19.05
CA PHE A 295 -17.35 25.65 -18.13
C PHE A 295 -18.84 25.66 -17.79
N ALA A 296 -19.42 26.84 -17.50
CA ALA A 296 -20.84 26.97 -17.22
C ALA A 296 -21.72 26.53 -18.41
N ASP A 297 -21.35 26.92 -19.63
CA ASP A 297 -22.04 26.52 -20.86
C ASP A 297 -21.96 25.01 -21.07
N ALA A 298 -20.82 24.38 -20.77
CA ALA A 298 -20.67 22.93 -20.85
C ALA A 298 -21.57 22.19 -19.86
N LEU A 299 -21.69 22.67 -18.62
CA LEU A 299 -22.62 22.12 -17.63
C LEU A 299 -24.08 22.26 -18.09
N ALA A 300 -24.46 23.45 -18.58
CA ALA A 300 -25.80 23.72 -19.07
C ALA A 300 -26.17 22.87 -20.30
N ALA A 301 -25.19 22.56 -21.16
CA ALA A 301 -25.34 21.69 -22.32
C ALA A 301 -25.39 20.18 -21.97
N GLY A 302 -25.22 19.81 -20.69
CA GLY A 302 -25.27 18.41 -20.24
C GLY A 302 -24.01 17.61 -20.58
N TYR A 303 -22.86 18.27 -20.73
CA TYR A 303 -21.60 17.57 -20.91
C TYR A 303 -21.22 16.79 -19.65
N GLY A 304 -20.50 15.68 -19.84
CA GLY A 304 -19.90 14.98 -18.72
C GLY A 304 -18.81 15.84 -18.09
N ALA A 305 -19.00 16.26 -16.85
CA ALA A 305 -18.05 17.12 -16.15
C ALA A 305 -17.78 16.56 -14.76
N TRP A 306 -16.51 16.35 -14.42
CA TRP A 306 -16.12 15.79 -13.13
C TRP A 306 -14.91 16.50 -12.52
N VAL A 307 -14.92 16.58 -11.19
CA VAL A 307 -13.83 17.08 -10.36
C VAL A 307 -13.21 15.95 -9.55
N LEU A 308 -11.89 16.01 -9.40
CA LEU A 308 -11.12 15.13 -8.55
C LEU A 308 -10.69 15.92 -7.33
N ARG A 309 -11.08 15.50 -6.13
CA ARG A 309 -10.65 16.14 -4.87
C ARG A 309 -9.65 15.27 -4.11
N ARG A 310 -8.71 15.94 -3.44
CA ARG A 310 -7.72 15.34 -2.53
C ARG A 310 -7.61 16.24 -1.31
N ASP A 311 -7.82 15.68 -0.12
CA ASP A 311 -7.86 16.43 1.14
C ASP A 311 -8.85 17.62 1.10
N GLY A 312 -10.00 17.42 0.46
CA GLY A 312 -11.03 18.44 0.25
C GLY A 312 -10.71 19.49 -0.82
N LYS A 313 -9.49 19.51 -1.38
CA LYS A 313 -9.06 20.49 -2.39
C LYS A 313 -9.18 19.94 -3.80
N LEU A 314 -9.46 20.81 -4.76
CA LEU A 314 -9.45 20.44 -6.17
C LEU A 314 -8.05 20.00 -6.62
N ALA A 315 -7.94 18.75 -7.05
CA ALA A 315 -6.71 18.12 -7.52
C ALA A 315 -6.67 18.02 -9.06
N GLY A 316 -7.82 17.92 -9.70
CA GLY A 316 -7.96 17.90 -11.16
C GLY A 316 -9.42 17.90 -11.59
N PHE A 317 -9.65 17.98 -12.88
CA PHE A 317 -10.99 17.93 -13.47
C PHE A 317 -10.94 17.44 -14.91
N CYS A 318 -12.09 17.07 -15.46
CA CYS A 318 -12.26 16.79 -16.89
C CYS A 318 -13.64 17.25 -17.40
N ILE A 319 -13.70 17.52 -18.71
CA ILE A 319 -14.92 17.80 -19.47
C ILE A 319 -14.96 16.90 -20.70
N VAL A 320 -16.08 16.19 -20.88
CA VAL A 320 -16.34 15.24 -21.96
C VAL A 320 -17.66 15.57 -22.63
N MET A 321 -17.64 15.73 -23.95
CA MET A 321 -18.85 15.79 -24.76
C MET A 321 -19.18 14.38 -25.26
N PHE A 322 -20.42 13.94 -25.08
CA PHE A 322 -20.88 12.66 -25.63
C PHE A 322 -21.51 12.89 -26.99
N ALA A 323 -20.78 12.57 -28.07
CA ALA A 323 -21.34 12.54 -29.42
C ALA A 323 -22.00 11.16 -29.68
N PRO A 324 -22.82 11.01 -30.75
CA PRO A 324 -23.53 9.77 -31.02
C PRO A 324 -22.65 8.51 -31.08
N ASP A 325 -21.45 8.64 -31.67
CA ASP A 325 -20.59 7.48 -31.96
C ASP A 325 -19.32 7.42 -31.10
N VAL A 326 -18.96 8.53 -30.42
CA VAL A 326 -17.69 8.66 -29.69
C VAL A 326 -17.79 9.68 -28.55
N ALA A 327 -17.08 9.44 -27.45
CA ALA A 327 -16.90 10.45 -26.42
C ALA A 327 -15.73 11.37 -26.78
N HIS A 328 -15.93 12.68 -26.73
CA HIS A 328 -14.88 13.65 -27.00
C HIS A 328 -14.38 14.27 -25.68
N LEU A 329 -13.17 13.91 -25.26
CA LEU A 329 -12.49 14.54 -24.13
C LEU A 329 -12.01 15.94 -24.54
N LEU A 330 -12.68 16.97 -24.03
CA LEU A 330 -12.44 18.37 -24.41
C LEU A 330 -11.32 18.99 -23.57
N VAL A 331 -11.36 18.79 -22.26
CA VAL A 331 -10.38 19.35 -21.32
C VAL A 331 -10.11 18.32 -20.22
N ILE A 332 -8.84 18.17 -19.87
CA ILE A 332 -8.40 17.42 -18.70
C ILE A 332 -7.21 18.14 -18.07
N ALA A 333 -7.25 18.35 -16.76
CA ALA A 333 -6.19 19.02 -16.03
C ALA A 333 -6.02 18.44 -14.64
N VAL A 334 -4.77 18.42 -14.18
CA VAL A 334 -4.39 18.09 -12.80
C VAL A 334 -3.50 19.21 -12.31
N ALA A 335 -3.64 19.60 -11.03
CA ALA A 335 -2.79 20.60 -10.41
C ALA A 335 -1.31 20.20 -10.52
N ARG A 336 -0.43 21.13 -10.95
CA ARG A 336 1.00 20.86 -11.22
C ARG A 336 1.73 20.19 -10.05
N LYS A 337 1.43 20.61 -8.81
CA LYS A 337 2.02 20.05 -7.58
C LYS A 337 1.66 18.59 -7.34
N LEU A 338 0.61 18.09 -7.99
CA LEU A 338 0.08 16.74 -7.86
C LEU A 338 0.32 15.90 -9.13
N HIS A 339 1.12 16.40 -10.08
CA HIS A 339 1.50 15.63 -11.27
C HIS A 339 2.33 14.39 -10.89
N ARG A 340 2.32 13.39 -11.79
CA ARG A 340 3.02 12.11 -11.64
C ARG A 340 2.58 11.26 -10.43
N GLN A 341 1.41 11.54 -9.87
CA GLN A 341 0.81 10.76 -8.78
C GLN A 341 -0.39 9.92 -9.25
N GLY A 342 -0.49 9.60 -10.55
CA GLY A 342 -1.57 8.77 -11.10
C GLY A 342 -2.92 9.48 -11.34
N LEU A 343 -3.14 10.68 -10.79
CA LEU A 343 -4.42 11.40 -10.85
C LEU A 343 -4.97 11.64 -12.27
N GLY A 344 -4.10 11.91 -13.23
CA GLY A 344 -4.51 12.07 -14.63
C GLY A 344 -5.03 10.76 -15.24
N GLY A 345 -4.45 9.62 -14.85
CA GLY A 345 -4.91 8.30 -15.24
C GLY A 345 -6.30 8.02 -14.67
N ILE A 346 -6.54 8.34 -13.39
CA ILE A 346 -7.85 8.18 -12.76
C ILE A 346 -8.95 8.94 -13.51
N LEU A 347 -8.70 10.22 -13.84
CA LEU A 347 -9.65 11.03 -14.60
C LEU A 347 -9.88 10.47 -16.02
N LEU A 348 -8.82 10.01 -16.69
CA LEU A 348 -8.93 9.44 -18.03
C LEU A 348 -9.71 8.11 -18.03
N ASP A 349 -9.40 7.21 -17.11
CA ASP A 349 -10.08 5.93 -16.95
C ASP A 349 -11.56 6.13 -16.64
N TRP A 350 -11.90 7.13 -15.81
CA TRP A 350 -13.28 7.53 -15.55
C TRP A 350 -14.00 8.00 -16.81
N CYS A 351 -13.37 8.86 -17.63
CA CYS A 351 -13.95 9.29 -18.91
C CYS A 351 -14.22 8.09 -19.82
N GLU A 352 -13.29 7.14 -19.89
CA GLU A 352 -13.46 5.93 -20.69
C GLU A 352 -14.58 5.03 -20.16
N GLN A 353 -14.68 4.87 -18.84
CA GLN A 353 -15.78 4.13 -18.22
C GLN A 353 -17.13 4.76 -18.55
N GLN A 354 -17.26 6.09 -18.40
CA GLN A 354 -18.49 6.82 -18.71
C GLN A 354 -18.90 6.69 -20.19
N ALA A 355 -17.93 6.60 -21.09
CA ALA A 355 -18.17 6.33 -22.51
C ALA A 355 -18.66 4.89 -22.76
N ARG A 356 -18.05 3.89 -22.09
CA ARG A 356 -18.46 2.47 -22.17
C ARG A 356 -19.88 2.25 -21.64
N GLU A 357 -20.21 2.87 -20.51
CA GLU A 357 -21.55 2.80 -19.91
C GLU A 357 -22.65 3.35 -20.84
N ARG A 358 -22.27 4.21 -21.79
CA ARG A 358 -23.15 4.77 -22.82
C ARG A 358 -23.12 4.01 -24.14
N GLY A 359 -22.38 2.89 -24.21
CA GLY A 359 -22.26 2.07 -25.42
C GLY A 359 -21.45 2.72 -26.55
N LEU A 360 -20.63 3.73 -26.25
CA LEU A 360 -19.81 4.42 -27.25
C LEU A 360 -18.58 3.58 -27.62
N GLU A 361 -18.11 3.69 -28.86
CA GLU A 361 -17.03 2.84 -29.38
C GLU A 361 -15.61 3.29 -28.97
N GLY A 362 -15.49 4.44 -28.31
CA GLY A 362 -14.18 4.96 -27.90
C GLY A 362 -14.19 6.38 -27.38
N VAL A 363 -12.99 6.89 -27.14
CA VAL A 363 -12.72 8.27 -26.75
C VAL A 363 -11.80 8.93 -27.77
N LEU A 364 -12.14 10.16 -28.16
CA LEU A 364 -11.38 11.03 -29.04
C LEU A 364 -10.93 12.28 -28.28
N LEU A 365 -9.74 12.78 -28.60
CA LEU A 365 -9.20 14.01 -28.02
C LEU A 365 -8.28 14.73 -29.02
N GLU A 366 -8.08 16.02 -28.78
CA GLU A 366 -7.02 16.80 -29.40
C GLU A 366 -5.92 17.15 -28.40
N VAL A 367 -4.67 17.14 -28.87
CA VAL A 367 -3.52 17.58 -28.08
C VAL A 367 -2.56 18.41 -28.95
N ARG A 368 -1.97 19.44 -28.36
CA ARG A 368 -0.95 20.27 -29.01
C ARG A 368 0.30 19.43 -29.34
N PRO A 369 0.86 19.51 -30.56
CA PRO A 369 2.14 18.89 -30.91
C PRO A 369 3.28 19.26 -29.95
N SER A 370 3.28 20.50 -29.43
CA SER A 370 4.25 20.97 -28.44
C SER A 370 4.14 20.30 -27.06
N ASN A 371 3.03 19.64 -26.73
CA ASN A 371 2.81 19.02 -25.43
C ASN A 371 3.29 17.55 -25.42
N ALA A 372 4.61 17.35 -25.52
CA ALA A 372 5.24 16.03 -25.54
C ALA A 372 4.88 15.15 -24.32
N SER A 373 4.67 15.78 -23.16
CA SER A 373 4.25 15.10 -21.92
C SER A 373 2.85 14.49 -22.06
N ALA A 374 1.87 15.28 -22.50
CA ALA A 374 0.50 14.80 -22.71
C ALA A 374 0.42 13.76 -23.83
N ILE A 375 1.13 13.95 -24.94
CA ILE A 375 1.21 12.96 -26.02
C ILE A 375 1.73 11.62 -25.50
N SER A 376 2.82 11.64 -24.72
CA SER A 376 3.38 10.43 -24.12
C SER A 376 2.42 9.79 -23.12
N PHE A 377 1.71 10.60 -22.34
CA PHE A 377 0.68 10.14 -21.41
C PHE A 377 -0.46 9.42 -22.13
N TYR A 378 -1.03 9.99 -23.18
CA TYR A 378 -2.12 9.37 -23.95
C TYR A 378 -1.67 8.10 -24.68
N LYS A 379 -0.48 8.09 -25.29
CA LYS A 379 0.08 6.88 -25.92
C LYS A 379 0.19 5.72 -24.93
N ARG A 380 0.66 5.96 -23.70
CA ARG A 380 0.73 4.93 -22.65
C ARG A 380 -0.65 4.40 -22.23
N HIS A 381 -1.71 5.20 -22.38
CA HIS A 381 -3.09 4.78 -22.10
C HIS A 381 -3.78 4.18 -23.33
N GLY A 382 -3.05 3.91 -24.41
CA GLY A 382 -3.56 3.21 -25.60
C GLY A 382 -4.22 4.11 -26.65
N TYR A 383 -4.04 5.43 -26.57
CA TYR A 383 -4.51 6.34 -27.61
C TYR A 383 -3.53 6.35 -28.79
N LEU A 384 -4.07 6.26 -29.99
CA LEU A 384 -3.34 6.33 -31.25
C LEU A 384 -3.65 7.64 -31.96
N GLN A 385 -2.65 8.24 -32.60
CA GLN A 385 -2.90 9.40 -33.45
C GLN A 385 -3.59 8.95 -34.74
N ILE A 386 -4.74 9.55 -35.04
CA ILE A 386 -5.57 9.24 -36.22
C ILE A 386 -5.61 10.37 -37.24
N GLY A 387 -5.12 11.57 -36.87
CA GLY A 387 -5.13 12.72 -37.78
C GLY A 387 -4.48 13.96 -37.19
N VAL A 388 -4.53 15.04 -37.97
CA VAL A 388 -4.05 16.38 -37.58
C VAL A 388 -5.07 17.42 -38.02
N ARG A 389 -5.51 18.28 -37.11
CA ARG A 389 -6.31 19.48 -37.44
C ARG A 389 -5.37 20.67 -37.62
N ARG A 390 -5.31 21.22 -38.83
CA ARG A 390 -4.41 22.33 -39.15
C ARG A 390 -4.85 23.63 -38.49
N GLY A 391 -3.90 24.34 -37.89
CA GLY A 391 -4.08 25.61 -37.22
C GLY A 391 -5.30 25.60 -36.33
N TYR A 392 -5.40 24.65 -35.39
CA TYR A 392 -6.56 24.43 -34.53
C TYR A 392 -6.49 25.24 -33.24
N TYR A 393 -5.33 25.27 -32.59
CA TYR A 393 -5.12 25.97 -31.34
C TYR A 393 -4.58 27.39 -31.57
N PRO A 394 -4.95 28.37 -30.72
CA PRO A 394 -4.24 29.64 -30.67
C PRO A 394 -2.80 29.44 -30.17
N ALA A 395 -1.88 30.23 -30.70
CA ALA A 395 -0.48 30.31 -30.29
C ALA A 395 -0.08 31.77 -30.03
N GLU A 396 1.09 31.98 -29.43
CA GLU A 396 1.60 33.31 -29.13
C GLU A 396 1.70 34.20 -30.39
N LYS A 397 1.65 35.53 -30.18
CA LYS A 397 1.76 36.55 -31.25
C LYS A 397 0.72 36.39 -32.37
N GLY A 398 -0.48 35.89 -32.04
CA GLY A 398 -1.58 35.71 -33.00
C GLY A 398 -1.40 34.52 -33.94
N GLY A 399 -0.44 33.63 -33.67
CA GLY A 399 -0.22 32.42 -34.44
C GLY A 399 -1.29 31.35 -34.20
N ARG A 400 -1.25 30.31 -35.02
CA ARG A 400 -2.06 29.09 -34.85
C ARG A 400 -1.12 27.88 -34.79
N GLU A 401 -1.44 26.94 -33.92
CA GLU A 401 -0.77 25.64 -33.80
C GLU A 401 -1.73 24.53 -34.25
N ASP A 402 -1.21 23.52 -34.92
CA ASP A 402 -1.97 22.32 -35.27
C ASP A 402 -2.42 21.56 -34.01
N ALA A 403 -3.36 20.63 -34.17
CA ALA A 403 -3.72 19.68 -33.13
C ALA A 403 -3.57 18.25 -33.62
N LEU A 404 -2.91 17.41 -32.84
CA LEU A 404 -2.91 15.97 -33.06
C LEU A 404 -4.25 15.42 -32.58
N VAL A 405 -4.99 14.76 -33.48
CA VAL A 405 -6.22 14.06 -33.12
C VAL A 405 -5.84 12.65 -32.71
N MET A 406 -6.14 12.29 -31.46
CA MET A 406 -5.85 10.97 -30.91
C MET A 406 -7.15 10.26 -30.53
N GLN A 407 -7.20 8.96 -30.74
CA GLN A 407 -8.36 8.13 -30.43
C GLN A 407 -7.94 6.82 -29.78
N LYS A 408 -8.73 6.37 -28.82
CA LYS A 408 -8.72 5.01 -28.30
C LYS A 408 -10.08 4.38 -28.60
N ARG A 409 -10.09 3.30 -29.38
CA ARG A 409 -11.29 2.48 -29.58
C ARG A 409 -11.38 1.43 -28.48
N PHE A 410 -12.58 1.14 -28.03
CA PHE A 410 -12.85 0.03 -27.14
C PHE A 410 -13.04 -1.24 -27.96
N ALA A 411 -12.63 -2.39 -27.42
CA ALA A 411 -12.95 -3.66 -28.06
C ALA A 411 -14.48 -3.84 -28.08
N ALA A 412 -15.03 -4.30 -29.20
CA ALA A 412 -16.42 -4.70 -29.26
C ALA A 412 -16.65 -5.79 -28.21
N ALA A 413 -17.68 -5.65 -27.38
CA ALA A 413 -18.16 -6.76 -26.59
C ALA A 413 -18.53 -7.87 -27.58
N THR A 414 -17.85 -9.01 -27.54
CA THR A 414 -18.22 -10.18 -28.34
C THR A 414 -19.55 -10.69 -27.84
N GLY A 415 -20.62 -10.10 -28.36
CA GLY A 415 -21.98 -10.57 -28.24
C GLY A 415 -22.39 -11.16 -29.58
N GLU A 416 -22.31 -12.49 -29.70
CA GLU A 416 -23.24 -13.26 -30.51
C GLU A 416 -23.24 -14.70 -29.99
N ALA A 417 -24.18 -14.94 -29.06
CA ALA A 417 -24.92 -16.17 -29.03
C ALA A 417 -26.10 -15.98 -30.00
N ALA A 418 -26.11 -16.79 -31.06
CA ALA A 418 -27.29 -17.23 -31.78
C ALA A 418 -26.99 -18.62 -32.36
#